data_AF-A0A178M5J9-F1
#
_entry.id   AF-A0A178M5J9-F1
#
_cell.length_a   1.000
_cell.length_b   1.000
_cell.length_c   1.000
_cell.angle_alpha   90.00
_cell.angle_beta   90.00
_cell.angle_gamma   90.00
#
_symmetry.space_group_name_H-M   'P 1'
#
loop_
_entity.id
_entity.type
_entity.pdbx_description
1 polymer ?
#
loop_
_entity_poly.entity_id
_entity_poly.type
_entity_poly.pdbx_seq_one_letter_code
_entity_poly.pdbx_strand_id
1 'polypeptide(L)'
;MYDAASGGAQVGATVTANVVPVSNGLFTVALDFGASAFAGDARWLEVRVRPGASSGSSTTLSPRQAVTATPYALYATIAPWSGLAGVPAGFADGVDNDTTHSRGGTGIDGELVQPFRELPTAAELCGQPSR
;
A
#
# COMPACT_ATOMS: atom_id res chain seq x y z
N MET A 1 10.96 -16.69 14.07
CA MET A 1 11.34 -16.46 12.65
C MET A 1 12.78 -15.94 12.64
N TYR A 2 13.49 -15.96 11.51
CA TYR A 2 14.89 -15.58 11.41
C TYR A 2 15.18 -14.71 10.18
N ASP A 3 16.28 -13.96 10.23
CA ASP A 3 16.78 -13.07 9.17
C ASP A 3 17.71 -13.76 8.16
N ALA A 4 18.00 -15.05 8.33
CA ALA A 4 18.84 -15.84 7.43
C ALA A 4 18.39 -17.30 7.31
N ALA A 5 18.71 -17.91 6.17
CA ALA A 5 18.43 -19.32 5.86
C ALA A 5 19.11 -20.31 6.82
N SER A 6 20.30 -19.96 7.31
CA SER A 6 21.05 -20.68 8.35
C SER A 6 21.77 -19.68 9.25
N GLY A 7 21.85 -19.96 10.56
CA GLY A 7 22.41 -19.00 11.52
C GLY A 7 21.48 -17.79 11.70
N GLY A 8 22.02 -16.57 11.66
CA GLY A 8 21.24 -15.33 11.74
C GLY A 8 20.62 -15.03 13.11
N ALA A 9 20.02 -13.85 13.23
CA ALA A 9 19.28 -13.44 14.42
C ALA A 9 17.81 -13.86 14.33
N GLN A 10 17.22 -14.15 15.50
CA GLN A 10 15.80 -14.39 15.59
C GLN A 10 15.05 -13.06 15.44
N VAL A 11 14.05 -13.04 14.55
CA VAL A 11 13.13 -11.94 14.35
C VAL A 11 11.75 -12.36 14.86
N GLY A 12 11.20 -11.57 15.79
CA GLY A 12 9.91 -11.84 16.44
C GLY A 12 9.96 -12.96 17.49
N ALA A 13 8.87 -13.09 18.23
CA ALA A 13 8.76 -14.09 19.30
C ALA A 13 8.72 -15.53 18.76
N THR A 14 9.08 -16.48 19.63
CA THR A 14 8.87 -17.90 19.36
C THR A 14 7.40 -18.23 19.57
N VAL A 15 6.71 -18.65 18.51
CA VAL A 15 5.33 -19.13 18.59
C VAL A 15 5.33 -20.61 18.94
N THR A 16 4.68 -20.97 20.05
CA THR A 16 4.57 -22.37 20.50
C THR A 16 3.14 -22.85 20.32
N ALA A 17 2.97 -23.94 19.57
CA ALA A 17 1.69 -24.63 19.41
C ALA A 17 1.75 -25.97 20.12
N ASN A 18 0.88 -26.17 21.10
CA ASN A 18 0.84 -27.38 21.92
C ASN A 18 -0.26 -28.33 21.41
N VAL A 19 0.05 -29.63 21.39
CA VAL A 19 -0.91 -30.71 21.10
C VAL A 19 -1.68 -30.47 19.77
N VAL A 20 -0.93 -30.17 18.70
CA VAL A 20 -1.52 -29.96 17.38
C VAL A 20 -1.87 -31.33 16.77
N PRO A 21 -3.13 -31.58 16.38
CA PRO A 21 -3.51 -32.83 15.73
C PRO A 21 -2.85 -32.94 14.36
N VAL A 22 -2.34 -34.13 14.05
CA VAL A 22 -1.75 -34.46 12.75
C VAL A 22 -2.68 -35.45 12.05
N SER A 23 -3.11 -35.13 10.83
CA SER A 23 -3.94 -36.01 10.00
C SER A 23 -3.27 -36.20 8.65
N ASN A 24 -3.06 -37.46 8.23
CA ASN A 24 -2.33 -37.80 7.00
C ASN A 24 -0.96 -37.13 6.88
N GLY A 25 -0.26 -36.97 8.01
CA GLY A 25 1.06 -36.30 8.05
C GLY A 25 1.01 -34.77 7.93
N LEU A 26 -0.18 -34.17 7.83
CA LEU A 26 -0.37 -32.72 7.78
C LEU A 26 -0.85 -32.18 9.12
N PHE A 27 -0.38 -30.99 9.48
CA PHE A 27 -0.92 -30.18 10.56
C PHE A 27 -1.05 -28.73 10.09
N THR A 28 -1.99 -28.00 10.68
CA THR A 28 -2.24 -26.59 10.37
C THR A 28 -2.22 -25.78 11.66
N VAL A 29 -1.47 -24.68 11.67
CA VAL A 29 -1.38 -23.75 12.79
C VAL A 29 -1.39 -22.33 12.25
N ALA A 30 -2.21 -21.46 12.84
CA ALA A 30 -2.10 -20.02 12.62
C ALA A 30 -0.91 -19.47 13.41
N LEU A 31 0.03 -18.83 12.71
CA LEU A 31 1.24 -18.26 13.30
C LEU A 31 1.14 -16.73 13.25
N ASP A 32 1.20 -16.08 14.41
CA ASP A 32 1.28 -14.62 14.51
C ASP A 32 2.65 -14.22 15.06
N PHE A 33 3.42 -13.50 14.25
CA PHE A 33 4.73 -12.95 14.62
C PHE A 33 4.68 -11.44 14.89
N GLY A 34 3.52 -10.81 14.71
CA GLY A 34 3.33 -9.36 14.75
C GLY A 34 3.77 -8.65 13.47
N ALA A 35 3.23 -7.45 13.24
CA ALA A 35 3.47 -6.67 12.01
C ALA A 35 4.94 -6.27 11.81
N SER A 36 5.67 -5.99 12.90
CA SER A 36 7.09 -5.59 12.84
C SER A 36 8.00 -6.70 12.30
N ALA A 37 7.56 -7.95 12.35
CA ALA A 37 8.29 -9.08 11.78
C ALA A 37 8.35 -9.00 10.23
N PHE A 38 7.38 -8.33 9.61
CA PHE A 38 7.16 -8.27 8.17
C PHE A 38 7.41 -6.87 7.58
N ALA A 39 8.60 -6.32 7.84
CA ALA A 39 9.01 -4.98 7.37
C ALA A 39 9.53 -4.93 5.91
N GLY A 40 9.39 -6.01 5.14
CA GLY A 40 9.85 -6.10 3.75
C GLY A 40 11.17 -6.84 3.54
N ASP A 41 11.93 -7.11 4.60
CA ASP A 41 13.14 -7.94 4.53
C ASP A 41 12.81 -9.42 4.26
N ALA A 42 13.79 -10.15 3.72
CA ALA A 42 13.71 -11.60 3.60
C ALA A 42 13.65 -12.27 4.99
N ARG A 43 12.72 -13.22 5.15
CA ARG A 43 12.49 -13.94 6.41
C ARG A 43 12.50 -15.45 6.20
N TRP A 44 12.90 -16.17 7.25
CA TRP A 44 12.93 -17.63 7.27
C TRP A 44 12.23 -18.19 8.51
N LEU A 45 11.41 -19.21 8.30
CA LEU A 45 10.73 -19.95 9.35
C LEU A 45 11.57 -21.16 9.76
N GLU A 46 11.95 -21.19 11.03
CA GLU A 46 12.48 -22.40 11.66
C GLU A 46 11.35 -23.10 12.39
N VAL A 47 11.18 -24.38 12.09
CA VAL A 47 10.18 -25.23 12.74
C VAL A 47 10.91 -26.25 13.60
N ARG A 48 10.49 -26.36 14.85
CA ARG A 48 10.98 -27.40 15.77
C ARG A 48 9.80 -28.26 16.20
N VAL A 49 9.92 -29.57 16.04
CA VAL A 49 8.85 -30.51 16.33
C VAL A 49 9.26 -31.50 17.42
N ARG A 50 8.29 -31.92 18.21
CA ARG A 50 8.42 -33.05 19.14
C ARG A 50 7.08 -33.75 19.31
N PRO A 51 7.07 -35.04 19.66
CA PRO A 51 5.84 -35.72 20.07
C PRO A 51 5.15 -34.96 21.22
N GLY A 52 3.82 -34.84 21.16
CA GLY A 52 3.05 -33.97 22.07
C GLY A 52 3.15 -34.33 23.56
N ALA A 53 3.36 -35.60 23.89
CA ALA A 53 3.55 -36.08 25.27
C ALA A 53 5.00 -35.99 25.77
N SER A 54 5.94 -35.59 24.90
CA SER A 54 7.37 -35.56 25.24
C SER A 54 7.74 -34.28 25.99
N SER A 55 8.48 -34.43 27.09
CA SER A 55 9.19 -33.34 27.77
C SER A 55 10.60 -33.11 27.22
N GLY A 56 11.07 -33.95 26.29
CA GLY A 56 12.39 -33.86 25.71
C GLY A 56 12.59 -32.67 24.76
N SER A 57 13.83 -32.51 24.30
CA SER A 57 14.21 -31.48 23.32
C SER A 57 13.47 -31.65 22.00
N SER A 58 13.10 -30.53 21.38
CA SER A 58 12.52 -30.52 20.04
C SER A 58 13.58 -30.74 18.96
N THR A 59 13.20 -31.44 17.88
CA THR A 59 14.03 -31.61 16.69
C THR A 59 13.80 -30.44 15.73
N THR A 60 14.86 -29.76 15.33
CA THR A 60 14.81 -28.69 14.33
C THR A 60 14.69 -29.28 12.92
N LEU A 61 13.73 -28.79 12.15
CA LEU A 61 13.58 -29.13 10.73
C LEU A 61 14.47 -28.21 9.90
N SER A 62 15.36 -28.81 9.10
CA SER A 62 16.30 -28.12 8.21
C SER A 62 16.09 -28.58 6.76
N PRO A 63 16.18 -27.70 5.76
CA PRO A 63 16.49 -26.27 5.87
C PRO A 63 15.29 -25.44 6.36
N ARG A 64 15.55 -24.23 6.86
CA ARG A 64 14.49 -23.27 7.20
C ARG A 64 13.70 -22.91 5.95
N GLN A 65 12.40 -22.75 6.11
CA GLN A 65 11.52 -22.41 4.99
C GLN A 65 11.55 -20.90 4.75
N ALA A 66 11.83 -20.48 3.52
CA ALA A 66 11.74 -19.07 3.16
C ALA A 66 10.29 -18.60 3.26
N VAL A 67 10.07 -17.50 3.99
CA VAL A 67 8.79 -16.80 4.01
C VAL A 67 8.87 -15.74 2.93
N THR A 68 8.43 -16.12 1.73
CA THR A 68 8.27 -15.17 0.64
C THR A 68 7.20 -14.16 1.02
N ALA A 69 7.33 -12.90 0.59
CA ALA A 69 6.23 -11.94 0.68
C ALA A 69 5.02 -12.52 -0.08
N THR A 70 4.08 -13.11 0.65
CA THR A 70 2.81 -13.62 0.12
C THR A 70 1.86 -12.44 -0.15
N PRO A 71 0.92 -12.55 -1.10
CA PRO A 71 0.05 -11.45 -1.49
C PRO A 71 -1.00 -11.15 -0.39
N TYR A 72 -0.57 -10.36 0.60
CA TYR A 72 -1.38 -9.54 1.51
C TYR A 72 -0.39 -8.54 2.13
N ALA A 73 0.00 -7.56 1.31
CA ALA A 73 1.09 -6.65 1.62
C ALA A 73 0.66 -5.65 2.69
N LEU A 74 0.68 -6.07 3.96
CA LEU A 74 0.45 -5.16 5.09
C LEU A 74 1.45 -4.01 5.06
N TYR A 75 2.68 -4.25 4.59
CA TYR A 75 3.64 -3.18 4.34
C TYR A 75 3.15 -2.17 3.28
N ALA A 76 2.39 -2.60 2.26
CA ALA A 76 1.89 -1.70 1.23
C ALA A 76 0.90 -0.65 1.76
N THR A 77 0.25 -0.88 2.91
CA THR A 77 -0.63 0.14 3.50
C THR A 77 0.13 1.32 4.13
N ILE A 78 1.42 1.12 4.45
CA ILE A 78 2.28 2.13 5.07
C ILE A 78 3.54 2.42 4.25
N ALA A 79 3.64 1.89 3.02
CA ALA A 79 4.84 1.99 2.21
C ALA A 79 5.09 3.45 1.79
N PRO A 80 6.30 4.00 2.04
CA PRO A 80 6.63 5.35 1.62
C PRO A 80 6.82 5.40 0.10
N TRP A 81 6.48 6.53 -0.51
CA TRP A 81 6.63 6.74 -1.95
C TRP A 81 8.10 6.77 -2.41
N SER A 82 9.02 7.08 -1.50
CA SER A 82 10.47 7.11 -1.77
C SER A 82 11.05 5.77 -2.24
N GLY A 83 10.35 4.65 -2.01
CA GLY A 83 10.75 3.32 -2.45
C GLY A 83 10.13 2.85 -3.77
N LEU A 84 9.29 3.67 -4.42
CA LEU A 84 8.59 3.32 -5.65
C LEU A 84 9.34 3.84 -6.89
N ALA A 85 9.48 3.00 -7.90
CA ALA A 85 9.99 3.40 -9.21
C ALA A 85 8.85 3.84 -10.13
N GLY A 86 9.10 4.84 -10.99
CA GLY A 86 8.11 5.29 -11.97
C GLY A 86 6.97 6.14 -11.39
N VAL A 87 7.15 6.72 -10.20
CA VAL A 87 6.23 7.73 -9.65
C VAL A 87 6.15 8.90 -10.64
N PRO A 88 4.96 9.24 -11.18
CA PRO A 88 4.82 10.39 -12.07
C PRO A 88 5.26 11.68 -11.38
N ALA A 89 5.82 12.63 -12.13
CA ALA A 89 6.42 13.84 -11.56
C ALA A 89 5.47 14.68 -10.68
N GLY A 90 4.16 14.70 -10.97
CA GLY A 90 3.15 15.37 -10.14
C GLY A 90 2.98 14.76 -8.74
N PHE A 91 3.35 13.49 -8.58
CA PHE A 91 3.28 12.74 -7.32
C PHE A 91 4.66 12.60 -6.65
N ALA A 92 5.70 13.33 -7.06
CA ALA A 92 7.04 13.10 -6.51
C ALA A 92 7.25 13.69 -5.10
N ASP A 93 6.38 14.60 -4.65
CA ASP A 93 6.51 15.32 -3.38
C ASP A 93 5.84 14.63 -2.18
N GLY A 94 5.20 13.47 -2.40
CA GLY A 94 4.53 12.69 -1.36
C GLY A 94 3.15 13.21 -0.97
N VAL A 95 2.60 14.18 -1.70
CA VAL A 95 1.28 14.78 -1.43
C VAL A 95 0.43 14.76 -2.69
N ASP A 96 -0.62 13.94 -2.73
CA ASP A 96 -1.54 13.79 -3.87
C ASP A 96 -2.62 14.89 -3.94
N ASN A 97 -2.26 16.15 -3.65
CA ASN A 97 -3.22 17.27 -3.70
C ASN A 97 -3.35 17.91 -5.10
N ASP A 98 -2.54 17.48 -6.06
CA ASP A 98 -2.40 18.11 -7.36
C ASP A 98 -3.45 17.63 -8.37
N THR A 99 -4.67 17.30 -7.92
CA THR A 99 -5.87 17.12 -8.77
C THR A 99 -6.27 18.45 -9.41
N THR A 100 -5.34 18.98 -10.20
CA THR A 100 -5.55 19.94 -11.24
C THR A 100 -6.34 19.21 -12.31
N HIS A 101 -7.66 19.25 -12.19
CA HIS A 101 -8.49 19.21 -13.39
C HIS A 101 -8.14 20.42 -14.25
N SER A 102 -6.98 20.39 -14.92
CA SER A 102 -6.81 21.13 -16.16
C SER A 102 -7.66 20.41 -17.20
N ARG A 103 -8.98 20.52 -17.06
CA ARG A 103 -9.84 20.45 -18.23
C ARG A 103 -9.30 21.57 -19.11
N GLY A 104 -8.70 21.22 -20.24
CA GLY A 104 -8.12 22.16 -21.19
C GLY A 104 -9.08 23.29 -21.53
N GLY A 105 -9.00 24.34 -20.74
CA GLY A 105 -10.01 25.37 -20.60
C GLY A 105 -9.39 26.43 -19.72
N THR A 106 -8.77 27.40 -20.38
CA THR A 106 -8.39 28.69 -19.80
C THR A 106 -9.54 29.23 -18.95
N GLY A 107 -9.31 29.43 -17.65
CA GLY A 107 -10.18 30.26 -16.81
C GLY A 107 -10.56 29.67 -15.46
N ILE A 108 -9.69 29.85 -14.45
CA ILE A 108 -10.13 29.98 -13.05
C ILE A 108 -9.64 31.27 -12.38
N ASP A 109 -9.09 32.20 -13.16
CA ASP A 109 -8.74 33.57 -12.79
C ASP A 109 -9.10 34.53 -13.93
N GLY A 110 -10.31 34.35 -14.48
CA GLY A 110 -10.89 35.31 -15.41
C GLY A 110 -11.66 36.36 -14.64
N GLU A 111 -11.02 37.45 -14.27
CA GLU A 111 -11.72 38.71 -14.07
C GLU A 111 -12.65 38.93 -15.28
N LEU A 112 -13.97 38.84 -15.06
CA LEU A 112 -14.94 39.16 -16.10
C LEU A 112 -15.06 40.69 -16.23
N VAL A 113 -13.96 41.34 -16.63
CA VAL A 113 -14.07 42.61 -17.33
C VAL A 113 -14.51 42.27 -18.74
N GLN A 114 -15.80 42.32 -18.98
CA GLN A 114 -16.38 43.13 -20.04
C GLN A 114 -17.80 43.54 -19.59
N PRO A 115 -18.11 44.84 -19.44
CA PRO A 115 -19.46 45.28 -19.12
C PRO A 115 -20.37 44.93 -20.31
N PHE A 116 -21.53 44.35 -19.97
CA PHE A 116 -22.66 44.19 -20.89
C PHE A 116 -23.08 45.57 -21.40
N ARG A 117 -22.44 46.06 -22.46
CA ARG A 117 -23.04 47.10 -23.30
C ARG A 117 -24.15 46.40 -24.07
N GLU A 118 -25.35 46.54 -23.54
CA GLU A 118 -26.60 46.35 -24.24
C GLU A 118 -26.44 46.86 -25.68
N LEU A 119 -26.49 45.93 -26.63
CA LEU A 119 -26.76 46.26 -28.02
C LEU A 119 -28.11 46.98 -28.02
N PRO A 120 -28.24 48.18 -28.60
CA PRO A 120 -29.51 48.89 -28.59
C PRO A 120 -30.57 47.99 -29.25
N THR A 121 -31.67 47.78 -28.53
CA THR A 121 -32.85 47.07 -29.03
C THR A 121 -33.36 47.76 -30.29
N ALA A 122 -33.92 46.96 -31.21
CA ALA A 122 -34.29 47.31 -32.59
C ALA A 122 -35.39 48.38 -32.77
N ALA A 123 -35.55 49.33 -31.83
CA ALA A 123 -36.56 50.38 -31.88
C ALA A 123 -36.07 51.69 -32.56
N GLU A 124 -34.79 51.84 -32.88
CA GLU A 124 -34.24 53.12 -33.39
C GLU A 124 -34.02 53.19 -34.92
N LEU A 125 -34.64 52.29 -35.69
CA LEU A 125 -34.52 52.25 -37.16
C LEU A 125 -35.77 52.69 -37.94
N CYS A 126 -36.83 53.19 -37.29
CA CYS A 126 -38.07 53.62 -37.96
C CYS A 126 -38.50 55.08 -37.70
N GLY A 127 -37.59 55.99 -37.30
CA GLY A 127 -38.01 57.33 -36.86
C GLY A 127 -37.04 58.50 -37.01
N GLN A 128 -36.24 58.59 -38.07
CA GLN A 128 -35.46 59.80 -38.36
C GLN A 128 -36.12 60.60 -39.51
N PRO A 129 -36.70 61.79 -39.27
CA PRO A 129 -37.29 62.61 -40.33
C PRO A 129 -36.21 63.25 -41.20
N SER A 130 -36.41 63.19 -42.51
CA SER A 130 -35.57 63.86 -43.51
C SER A 130 -35.65 65.38 -43.35
N ARG A 131 -34.55 66.02 -42.98
CA ARG A 131 -34.25 67.42 -43.29
C ARG A 131 -32.75 67.64 -43.41
#